data_AF-A0A1F7TY79-F1
#
_entry.id   AF-A0A1F7TY79-F1
#
_cell.length_a   1.000
_cell.length_b   1.000
_cell.length_c   1.000
_cell.angle_alpha   90.00
_cell.angle_beta   90.00
_cell.angle_gamma   90.00
#
_symmetry.space_group_name_H-M   'P 1'
#
loop_
_entity.id
_entity.type
_entity.pdbx_description
1 polymer ?
#
loop_
_entity_poly.entity_id
_entity_poly.type
_entity_poly.pdbx_seq_one_letter_code
_entity_poly.pdbx_strand_id
1 'polypeptide(L)'
;MIFGSLVATQYAFAQASDSTGGDPITSSELLPPAFGDEVGLGQGDLNTTVARVIRIVLGFLGVVALGIMLWGGVRWMTAGGNMDNVKDAQKIIAAGAVGLAIILSAFAITSFVINSLVTATTT
;
A
#
# COMPACT_ATOMS: atom_id res chain seq x y z
N MET A 1 0.15 -27.06 -39.12
CA MET A 1 0.09 -27.48 -37.70
C MET A 1 1.44 -28.04 -37.23
N ILE A 2 2.56 -27.32 -37.41
CA ILE A 2 3.91 -27.81 -37.10
C ILE A 2 4.76 -26.85 -36.26
N PHE A 3 4.20 -25.73 -35.80
CA PHE A 3 4.92 -24.74 -34.98
C PHE A 3 4.54 -24.73 -33.48
N GLY A 4 3.58 -25.56 -33.05
CA GLY A 4 3.13 -25.61 -31.64
C GLY A 4 3.81 -26.66 -30.75
N SER A 5 4.48 -27.67 -31.34
CA SER A 5 5.00 -28.82 -30.59
C SER A 5 6.43 -28.63 -30.06
N LEU A 6 7.14 -27.57 -30.47
CA LEU A 6 8.55 -27.38 -30.08
C LEU A 6 8.72 -26.61 -28.77
N VAL A 7 7.68 -25.88 -28.35
CA VAL A 7 7.62 -25.32 -27.00
C VAL A 7 7.33 -26.45 -25.99
N ALA A 8 6.55 -27.47 -26.43
CA ALA A 8 6.40 -28.85 -25.92
C ALA A 8 7.39 -29.38 -24.87
N THR A 9 8.62 -29.46 -25.36
CA THR A 9 9.62 -30.38 -24.83
C THR A 9 10.49 -29.71 -23.78
N GLN A 10 10.56 -28.37 -23.79
CA GLN A 10 11.39 -27.63 -22.83
C GLN A 10 10.75 -27.52 -21.44
N TYR A 11 9.41 -27.62 -21.33
CA TYR A 11 8.75 -27.68 -20.02
C TYR A 11 8.74 -29.08 -19.41
N ALA A 12 8.83 -30.15 -20.21
CA ALA A 12 8.85 -31.51 -19.69
C ALA A 12 10.20 -31.92 -19.06
N PHE A 13 11.29 -31.21 -19.37
CA PHE A 13 12.62 -31.50 -18.80
C PHE A 13 12.87 -30.86 -17.43
N ALA A 14 12.04 -29.89 -17.01
CA ALA A 14 12.21 -29.22 -15.73
C ALA A 14 11.75 -30.05 -14.52
N GLN A 15 11.09 -31.19 -14.74
CA GLN A 15 10.50 -31.99 -13.66
C GLN A 15 11.20 -33.35 -13.43
N ALA A 16 12.35 -33.61 -14.07
CA ALA A 16 12.98 -34.94 -14.08
C ALA A 16 14.49 -34.96 -13.76
N SER A 17 14.97 -34.10 -12.86
CA SER A 17 16.33 -34.25 -12.32
C SER A 17 16.43 -34.14 -10.79
N ASP A 18 15.31 -34.25 -10.07
CA ASP A 18 15.34 -34.41 -8.62
C ASP A 18 15.02 -35.86 -8.24
N SER A 19 15.99 -36.75 -8.46
CA SER A 19 16.09 -38.02 -7.71
C SER A 19 17.41 -38.73 -8.01
N THR A 20 18.54 -38.09 -7.67
CA THR A 20 19.80 -38.83 -7.48
C THR A 20 20.33 -38.54 -6.10
N GLY A 21 20.02 -39.46 -5.18
CA GLY A 21 20.98 -39.94 -4.19
C GLY A 21 21.30 -39.00 -3.02
N GLY A 22 20.59 -39.23 -1.92
CA GLY A 22 21.14 -39.16 -0.57
C GLY A 22 21.56 -37.78 -0.08
N ASP A 23 20.57 -36.95 0.27
CA ASP A 23 20.86 -35.80 1.12
C ASP A 23 21.11 -36.30 2.55
N PRO A 24 22.32 -36.09 3.12
CA PRO A 24 22.55 -36.35 4.52
C PRO A 24 21.57 -35.46 5.29
N ILE A 25 20.77 -36.04 6.19
CA ILE A 25 19.89 -35.36 7.15
C ILE A 25 20.43 -33.97 7.49
N THR A 26 19.96 -32.98 6.73
CA THR A 26 20.40 -31.60 6.89
C THR A 26 19.68 -31.12 8.13
N SER A 27 20.42 -30.47 9.01
CA SER A 27 19.96 -29.89 10.27
C SER A 27 18.79 -28.90 10.11
N SER A 28 18.37 -28.60 8.88
CA SER A 28 17.17 -27.87 8.50
C SER A 28 15.85 -28.62 8.72
N GLU A 29 15.84 -29.95 8.82
CA GLU A 29 14.59 -30.72 9.00
C GLU A 29 14.18 -30.88 10.48
N LEU A 30 15.08 -30.59 11.41
CA LEU A 30 14.88 -30.76 12.85
C LEU A 30 14.48 -29.47 13.60
N LEU A 31 14.40 -28.33 12.91
CA LEU A 31 13.81 -27.12 13.48
C LEU A 31 12.32 -27.08 13.08
N PRO A 32 11.38 -27.04 14.03
CA PRO A 32 9.99 -26.69 13.75
C PRO A 32 9.98 -25.41 12.91
N PRO A 33 9.04 -25.25 11.94
CA PRO A 33 8.96 -24.05 11.14
C PRO A 33 8.99 -22.86 12.08
N ALA A 34 10.02 -22.04 11.91
CA ALA A 34 10.23 -20.86 12.69
C ALA A 34 8.91 -20.07 12.70
N PHE A 35 8.52 -19.61 13.87
CA PHE A 35 7.41 -18.68 14.13
C PHE A 35 7.47 -17.38 13.31
N GLY A 36 8.33 -17.28 12.29
CA GLY A 36 8.55 -16.16 11.39
C GLY A 36 7.56 -16.05 10.24
N ASP A 37 6.94 -17.15 9.79
CA ASP A 37 5.97 -17.08 8.68
C ASP A 37 4.62 -16.48 9.10
N GLU A 38 4.35 -16.39 10.41
CA GLU A 38 3.22 -15.64 10.97
C GLU A 38 3.57 -14.18 11.31
N VAL A 39 4.85 -13.83 11.37
CA VAL A 39 5.34 -12.45 11.59
C VAL A 39 6.25 -12.06 10.44
N GLY A 40 5.61 -11.66 9.34
CA GLY A 40 6.23 -11.28 8.08
C GLY A 40 7.33 -10.23 8.22
N LEU A 41 8.59 -10.69 8.19
CA LEU A 41 9.79 -9.88 8.27
C LEU A 41 10.78 -10.26 7.15
N GLY A 42 10.39 -10.03 5.89
CA GLY A 42 11.32 -9.88 4.77
C GLY A 42 11.62 -8.40 4.50
N GLN A 43 12.84 -8.06 4.05
CA GLN A 43 13.25 -6.70 3.65
C GLN A 43 12.32 -6.07 2.58
N GLY A 44 11.57 -6.89 1.84
CA GLY A 44 10.47 -6.47 0.94
C GLY A 44 9.09 -6.39 1.60
N ASP A 45 8.85 -7.16 2.67
CA ASP A 45 7.62 -7.13 3.45
C ASP A 45 7.50 -5.88 4.31
N LEU A 46 8.60 -5.32 4.85
CA LEU A 46 8.49 -4.12 5.69
C LEU A 46 7.99 -2.91 4.87
N ASN A 47 8.55 -2.70 3.68
CA ASN A 47 8.12 -1.62 2.78
C ASN A 47 6.70 -1.85 2.24
N THR A 48 6.35 -3.09 1.89
CA THR A 48 5.01 -3.41 1.37
C THR A 48 3.95 -3.41 2.47
N THR A 49 4.28 -3.85 3.68
CA THR A 49 3.44 -3.79 4.88
C THR A 49 3.18 -2.34 5.27
N VAL A 50 4.24 -1.51 5.34
CA VAL A 50 4.10 -0.07 5.60
C VAL A 50 3.26 0.60 4.51
N ALA A 51 3.51 0.31 3.23
CA ALA A 51 2.70 0.86 2.14
C ALA A 51 1.22 0.44 2.20
N ARG A 52 0.94 -0.81 2.61
CA ARG A 52 -0.44 -1.31 2.79
C ARG A 52 -1.14 -0.62 3.96
N VAL A 53 -0.46 -0.48 5.10
CA VAL A 53 -0.99 0.21 6.28
C VAL A 53 -1.27 1.67 5.94
N ILE A 54 -0.31 2.36 5.29
CA ILE A 54 -0.49 3.75 4.86
C ILE A 54 -1.69 3.86 3.92
N ARG A 55 -1.86 2.98 2.91
CA ARG A 55 -3.03 3.03 2.02
C ARG A 55 -4.36 2.89 2.77
N ILE A 56 -4.44 1.99 3.75
CA ILE A 56 -5.64 1.80 4.57
C ILE A 56 -5.91 3.04 5.42
N VAL A 57 -4.89 3.57 6.10
CA VAL A 57 -5.01 4.75 6.95
C VAL A 57 -5.36 5.98 6.11
N LEU A 58 -4.67 6.25 5.00
CA LEU A 58 -4.97 7.38 4.10
C LEU A 58 -6.36 7.27 3.49
N GLY A 59 -6.82 6.06 3.13
CA GLY A 59 -8.17 5.84 2.63
C GLY A 59 -9.22 6.18 3.69
N PHE A 60 -9.07 5.63 4.91
CA PHE A 60 -9.98 5.88 6.02
C PHE A 60 -9.99 7.36 6.43
N LEU A 61 -8.81 7.96 6.61
CA LEU A 61 -8.67 9.37 6.98
C LEU A 61 -9.23 10.30 5.89
N GLY A 62 -9.00 9.96 4.61
CA GLY A 62 -9.51 10.71 3.47
C GLY A 62 -11.04 10.69 3.39
N VAL A 63 -11.67 9.54 3.61
CA VAL A 63 -13.14 9.42 3.64
C VAL A 63 -13.74 10.24 4.79
N VAL A 64 -13.15 10.17 5.99
CA VAL A 64 -13.59 10.97 7.14
C VAL A 64 -13.42 12.47 6.86
N ALA A 65 -12.28 12.88 6.31
CA ALA A 65 -12.01 14.28 5.97
C ALA A 65 -13.01 14.80 4.91
N LEU A 66 -13.29 14.03 3.87
CA LEU A 66 -14.31 14.37 2.87
C LEU A 66 -15.71 14.47 3.47
N GLY A 67 -16.06 13.59 4.42
CA GLY A 67 -17.33 13.65 5.14
C GLY A 67 -17.53 14.97 5.90
N ILE A 68 -16.49 15.41 6.61
CA ILE A 68 -16.51 16.70 7.35
C ILE A 68 -16.53 17.89 6.38
N MET A 69 -15.77 17.82 5.28
CA MET A 69 -15.75 18.84 4.23
C MET A 69 -17.14 19.04 3.61
N LEU A 70 -17.83 17.94 3.30
CA LEU A 70 -19.20 17.98 2.76
C LEU A 70 -20.19 18.58 3.77
N TRP A 71 -20.10 18.18 5.04
CA TRP A 71 -20.97 18.72 6.08
C TRP A 71 -20.77 20.23 6.31
N GLY A 72 -19.51 20.68 6.34
CA GLY A 72 -19.18 22.11 6.40
C GLY A 72 -19.62 22.89 5.16
N GLY A 73 -19.50 22.29 3.97
CA GLY A 73 -19.96 22.86 2.71
C GLY A 73 -21.46 23.06 2.66
N VAL A 74 -22.24 22.05 3.07
CA VAL A 74 -23.71 22.15 3.14
C VAL A 74 -24.12 23.22 4.16
N ARG A 75 -23.48 23.27 5.33
CA ARG A 75 -23.75 24.30 6.36
C ARG A 75 -23.52 25.72 5.85
N TRP A 76 -22.51 25.93 5.00
CA TRP A 76 -22.26 27.23 4.36
C TRP A 76 -23.36 27.62 3.37
N MET A 77 -23.84 26.66 2.55
CA MET A 77 -24.94 26.91 1.61
C MET A 77 -26.27 27.19 2.34
N THR A 78 -26.51 26.58 3.50
CA THR A 78 -27.72 26.82 4.31
C THR A 78 -27.62 28.03 5.24
N ALA A 79 -26.51 28.77 5.27
CA ALA A 79 -26.32 29.92 6.18
C ALA A 79 -27.18 31.15 5.83
N GLY A 80 -27.82 31.17 4.65
CA GLY A 80 -28.99 32.02 4.37
C GLY A 80 -28.81 33.53 4.52
N GLY A 81 -27.58 34.04 4.52
CA GLY A 81 -27.28 35.48 4.62
C GLY A 81 -27.03 36.02 6.02
N ASN A 82 -27.08 35.20 7.08
CA ASN A 82 -26.63 35.64 8.40
C ASN A 82 -25.08 35.65 8.44
N MET A 83 -24.49 36.84 8.54
CA MET A 83 -23.03 37.04 8.44
C MET A 83 -22.24 36.18 9.44
N ASP A 84 -22.78 35.97 10.64
CA ASP A 84 -22.10 35.15 11.66
C ASP A 84 -22.03 33.68 11.25
N ASN A 85 -23.13 33.14 10.71
CA ASN A 85 -23.16 31.75 10.24
C ASN A 85 -22.28 31.54 8.99
N VAL A 86 -22.18 32.54 8.12
CA VAL A 86 -21.29 32.50 6.94
C VAL A 86 -19.83 32.51 7.37
N LYS A 87 -19.47 33.34 8.36
CA LYS A 87 -18.10 33.46 8.86
C LYS A 87 -17.65 32.20 9.60
N ASP A 88 -18.53 31.61 10.42
CA ASP A 88 -18.26 30.33 11.07
C ASP A 88 -18.14 29.18 10.07
N ALA A 89 -19.03 29.13 9.06
CA ALA A 89 -18.95 28.11 8.02
C ALA A 89 -17.69 28.25 7.15
N GLN A 90 -17.25 29.48 6.83
CA GLN A 90 -15.97 29.71 6.16
C GLN A 90 -14.78 29.20 6.98
N LYS A 91 -14.81 29.38 8.31
CA LYS A 91 -13.75 28.88 9.20
C LYS A 91 -13.66 27.35 9.17
N ILE A 92 -14.80 26.67 9.16
CA ILE A 92 -14.87 25.21 9.05
C ILE A 92 -14.37 24.74 7.67
N ILE A 93 -14.77 25.41 6.58
CA ILE A 93 -14.31 25.07 5.23
C ILE A 93 -12.80 25.32 5.09
N ALA A 94 -12.28 26.42 5.63
CA ALA A 94 -10.84 26.71 5.61
C ALA A 94 -10.05 25.65 6.39
N ALA A 95 -10.53 25.23 7.56
CA ALA A 95 -9.93 24.13 8.31
C ALA A 95 -9.99 22.79 7.55
N GLY A 96 -11.11 22.51 6.87
CA GLY A 96 -11.28 21.33 6.02
C GLY A 96 -10.34 21.32 4.81
N ALA A 97 -10.17 22.47 4.15
CA ALA A 97 -9.27 22.62 3.01
C ALA A 97 -7.80 22.38 3.40
N VAL A 98 -7.38 22.87 4.57
CA VAL A 98 -6.05 22.59 5.13
C VAL A 98 -5.87 21.09 5.40
N GLY A 99 -6.88 20.43 5.94
CA GLY A 99 -6.87 18.97 6.13
C GLY A 99 -6.71 18.20 4.82
N LEU A 100 -7.42 18.60 3.77
CA LEU A 100 -7.30 18.00 2.43
C LEU A 100 -5.89 18.20 1.85
N ALA A 101 -5.33 19.40 2.00
CA ALA A 101 -3.98 19.72 1.54
C ALA A 101 -2.91 18.87 2.23
N ILE A 102 -3.06 18.59 3.53
CA ILE A 102 -2.14 17.73 4.29
C ILE A 102 -2.19 16.29 3.76
N ILE A 103 -3.37 15.74 3.47
CA ILE A 103 -3.53 14.37 2.95
C ILE A 103 -2.85 14.24 1.58
N LEU A 104 -3.08 15.21 0.68
CA LEU A 104 -2.44 15.27 -0.63
C LEU A 104 -0.90 15.36 -0.51
N SER A 105 -0.42 16.18 0.43
CA SER A 105 1.02 16.33 0.70
C SER A 105 1.65 15.05 1.25
N ALA A 106 0.99 14.38 2.19
CA ALA A 106 1.46 13.12 2.76
C ALA A 106 1.59 12.02 1.70
N PHE A 107 0.61 11.94 0.78
CA PHE A 107 0.66 11.00 -0.33
C PHE A 107 1.81 11.28 -1.30
N ALA A 108 2.04 12.56 -1.63
CA ALA A 108 3.13 12.97 -2.50
C ALA A 108 4.50 12.64 -1.89
N ILE A 109 4.71 12.96 -0.61
CA ILE A 109 5.95 12.65 0.11
C ILE A 109 6.18 11.14 0.18
N THR A 110 5.15 10.36 0.52
CA THR A 110 5.28 8.89 0.61
C THR A 110 5.71 8.30 -0.74
N SER A 111 5.06 8.72 -1.83
CA SER A 111 5.39 8.24 -3.18
C SER A 111 6.80 8.65 -3.59
N PHE A 112 7.22 9.86 -3.23
CA PHE A 112 8.59 10.34 -3.48
C PHE A 112 9.65 9.53 -2.74
N VAL A 113 9.44 9.22 -1.46
CA VAL A 113 10.38 8.43 -0.66
C VAL A 113 10.49 7.01 -1.21
N ILE A 114 9.37 6.35 -1.53
CA ILE A 114 9.38 5.01 -2.11
C ILE A 114 10.15 4.99 -3.43
N ASN A 115 9.85 5.92 -4.34
CA ASN A 115 10.53 6.01 -5.62
C ASN A 115 12.04 6.25 -5.47
N SER A 116 12.44 7.12 -4.54
CA SER A 116 13.86 7.40 -4.26
C SER A 116 14.62 6.17 -3.76
N LEU A 117 14.00 5.36 -2.90
CA LEU A 117 14.59 4.12 -2.38
C LEU A 117 14.72 3.04 -3.46
N VAL A 118 13.71 2.91 -4.33
CA VAL A 118 13.72 1.96 -5.45
C VAL A 118 14.82 2.33 -6.45
N THR A 119 14.93 3.60 -6.83
CA THR A 119 15.98 4.07 -7.76
C THR A 119 17.38 3.84 -7.20
N ALA A 120 17.61 4.15 -5.92
CA ALA A 120 18.91 4.00 -5.28
C ALA A 120 19.37 2.56 -5.06
N THR A 121 18.43 1.59 -5.04
CA THR A 121 18.76 0.16 -4.88
C THR A 121 18.92 -0.56 -6.21
N THR A 122 18.37 -0.01 -7.31
CA THR A 122 18.40 -0.64 -8.64
C THR A 122 19.52 -0.09 -9.53
N THR A 123 20.22 0.96 -9.11
CA THR A 123 21.38 1.57 -9.80
C THR A 123 22.64 1.32 -9.00
#